data_AF-T1BE51-F1
#
_entry.id   AF-T1BE51-F1
#
_cell.length_a   1.000
_cell.length_b   1.000
_cell.length_c   1.000
_cell.angle_alpha   90.00
_cell.angle_beta   90.00
_cell.angle_gamma   90.00
#
_symmetry.space_group_name_H-M   'P 1'
#
loop_
_entity.id
_entity.type
_entity.pdbx_description
1 polymer ?
#
loop_
_entity_poly.entity_id
_entity_poly.type
_entity_poly.pdbx_seq_one_letter_code
_entity_poly.pdbx_strand_id
1 'polypeptide(L)' 'MVDEGRHSAGVGEGIITALSEAGFGATPQARVVGVDTYTPLAGAAFLVLPGEGDIVAAGLGLK' A
#
# COMPACT_ATOMS: atom_id res chain seq x y z
N MET A 1 5.34 0.09 2.12
CA MET A 1 5.25 0.93 0.90
C MET A 1 3.91 1.63 0.90
N VAL A 2 3.87 2.86 0.43
CA VAL A 2 2.65 3.65 0.23
C VAL A 2 2.54 4.03 -1.24
N ASP A 3 1.36 3.86 -1.84
CA ASP A 3 1.05 4.26 -3.22
C ASP A 3 -0.44 4.62 -3.34
N GLU A 4 -0.79 5.62 -4.15
CA GLU A 4 -2.19 5.99 -4.38
C GLU A 4 -2.90 5.04 -5.37
N GLY A 5 -2.12 4.28 -6.13
CA GLY A 5 -2.61 3.25 -7.03
C GLY A 5 -3.42 2.16 -6.34
N ARG A 6 -4.19 1.44 -7.14
CA ARG A 6 -5.02 0.32 -6.68
C ARG A 6 -4.19 -0.83 -6.10
N HIS A 7 -4.82 -1.62 -5.24
CA HIS A 7 -4.20 -2.75 -4.56
C HIS A 7 -3.67 -3.83 -5.52
N SER A 8 -4.44 -4.17 -6.55
CA SER A 8 -4.10 -5.21 -7.50
C SER A 8 -3.32 -4.67 -8.70
N ALA A 9 -2.28 -5.40 -9.12
CA ALA A 9 -1.43 -5.05 -10.26
C ALA A 9 -0.76 -3.66 -10.15
N GLY A 10 -0.56 -3.18 -8.91
CA GLY A 10 0.21 -1.98 -8.62
C GLY A 10 1.72 -2.26 -8.60
N VAL A 11 2.53 -1.20 -8.76
CA VAL A 11 4.00 -1.27 -8.67
C VAL A 11 4.47 -1.88 -7.33
N GLY A 12 3.68 -1.62 -6.28
CA GLY A 12 3.36 -2.53 -5.18
C GLY A 12 4.09 -3.87 -5.14
N GLU A 13 3.61 -4.76 -5.99
CA GLU A 13 3.93 -6.18 -5.96
C GLU A 13 5.37 -6.44 -6.40
N GLY A 14 5.84 -5.73 -7.43
CA GLY A 14 7.21 -5.86 -7.92
C GLY A 14 8.25 -5.44 -6.88
N ILE A 15 7.98 -4.38 -6.12
CA ILE A 15 8.89 -3.92 -5.06
C ILE A 15 8.96 -4.94 -3.92
N ILE A 16 7.82 -5.46 -3.46
CA ILE A 16 7.79 -6.46 -2.38
C ILE A 16 8.48 -7.75 -2.82
N THR A 17 8.22 -8.22 -4.04
CA THR A 17 8.89 -9.38 -4.62
C THR A 17 10.40 -9.16 -4.67
N ALA A 18 10.87 -8.03 -5.19
CA ALA A 18 12.29 -7.73 -5.28
C ALA A 18 12.97 -7.69 -3.89
N LEU A 19 12.33 -7.11 -2.88
CA LEU A 19 12.84 -7.10 -1.50
C LEU A 19 12.90 -8.51 -0.91
N SER A 20 11.87 -9.31 -1.12
CA SER A 20 11.82 -10.69 -0.65
C SER A 20 12.91 -11.54 -1.31
N GLU A 21 13.07 -11.44 -2.63
CA GLU A 21 14.10 -12.14 -3.41
C GLU A 21 15.52 -11.67 -3.05
N ALA A 22 15.68 -10.41 -2.65
CA ALA A 22 16.95 -9.88 -2.14
C ALA A 22 17.27 -10.33 -0.70
N GLY A 23 16.45 -11.18 -0.08
CA GLY A 23 16.69 -11.75 1.25
C GLY A 23 16.07 -10.96 2.40
N PHE A 24 15.28 -9.92 2.13
CA PHE A 24 14.56 -9.15 3.16
C PHE A 24 13.15 -9.69 3.44
N GLY A 25 12.85 -10.93 3.04
CA GLY A 25 11.53 -11.54 3.26
C GLY A 25 11.12 -11.69 4.73
N ALA A 26 12.09 -11.70 5.64
CA ALA A 26 11.84 -11.69 7.09
C ALA A 26 11.56 -10.29 7.66
N THR A 27 11.85 -9.23 6.91
CA THR A 27 11.55 -7.86 7.33
C THR A 27 10.03 -7.63 7.27
N PRO A 28 9.39 -7.20 8.36
CA PRO A 28 7.97 -6.89 8.38
C PRO A 28 7.63 -5.80 7.36
N GLN A 29 6.64 -6.06 6.51
CA GLN A 29 6.26 -5.18 5.41
C GLN A 29 4.75 -5.02 5.36
N ALA A 30 4.30 -3.80 5.06
CA ALA A 30 2.89 -3.48 4.80
C ALA A 30 2.76 -2.71 3.48
N ARG A 31 1.65 -2.93 2.78
CA ARG A 31 1.23 -2.14 1.63
C ARG A 31 0.02 -1.30 2.03
N VAL A 32 0.17 0.02 1.98
CA VAL A 32 -0.91 0.98 2.23
C VAL A 32 -1.22 1.64 0.91
N VAL A 33 -2.28 1.18 0.26
CA VAL A 33 -2.58 1.48 -1.14
C VAL A 33 -4.07 1.71 -1.35
N GLY A 34 -4.44 2.29 -2.48
CA GLY A 34 -5.84 2.53 -2.80
C GLY A 34 -6.62 1.23 -3.06
N VAL A 35 -7.95 1.28 -2.89
CA VAL A 35 -8.81 0.12 -3.17
C VAL A 35 -8.96 -0.12 -4.68
N ASP A 36 -9.30 -1.35 -5.07
CA ASP A 36 -9.49 -1.72 -6.47
C ASP A 36 -10.74 -1.08 -7.09
N THR A 37 -10.56 0.13 -7.63
CA THR A 37 -11.62 0.90 -8.30
C THR A 37 -11.05 1.82 -9.38
N TYR A 38 -11.92 2.49 -10.13
CA TYR A 38 -11.54 3.61 -11.00
C TYR A 38 -11.10 4.82 -10.18
N THR A 39 -10.35 5.75 -10.80
CA THR A 39 -9.91 6.97 -10.14
C THR A 39 -11.09 7.72 -9.51
N PRO A 40 -11.06 7.96 -8.19
CA PRO A 40 -12.19 8.55 -7.49
C PRO A 40 -12.34 10.04 -7.82
N LEU A 41 -13.57 10.54 -7.76
CA LEU A 41 -13.87 11.96 -7.91
C LEU A 41 -14.31 12.57 -6.57
N ALA A 42 -13.81 13.77 -6.29
CA ALA A 42 -14.17 14.56 -5.11
C ALA A 42 -14.16 13.73 -3.81
N GLY A 43 -15.28 13.71 -3.08
CA GLY A 43 -15.38 13.04 -1.78
C GLY A 43 -15.16 11.52 -1.82
N ALA A 44 -15.27 10.87 -2.98
CA ALA A 44 -14.94 9.45 -3.09
C ALA A 44 -13.45 9.17 -2.82
N ALA A 45 -12.58 10.17 -2.95
CA ALA A 45 -11.14 10.02 -2.64
C ALA A 45 -10.92 9.58 -1.18
N PHE A 46 -11.75 10.07 -0.25
CA PHE A 46 -11.65 9.70 1.18
C PHE A 46 -12.02 8.25 1.48
N LEU A 47 -12.61 7.53 0.53
CA LEU A 47 -12.94 6.12 0.64
C LEU A 47 -12.00 5.22 -0.15
N VAL A 48 -11.17 5.80 -1.03
CA VAL A 48 -10.44 5.05 -2.06
C VAL A 48 -8.94 5.22 -1.90
N LEU A 49 -8.46 6.44 -1.66
CA LEU A 49 -7.03 6.71 -1.52
C LEU A 49 -6.58 6.52 -0.07
N PRO A 50 -5.36 6.02 0.17
CA PRO A 50 -4.82 5.91 1.51
C PRO A 50 -4.62 7.29 2.14
N GLY A 51 -5.03 7.45 3.40
CA GLY A 51 -4.79 8.64 4.20
C GLY A 51 -3.59 8.50 5.14
N GLU A 52 -3.22 9.60 5.79
CA GLU A 52 -2.17 9.62 6.81
C GLU A 52 -2.43 8.62 7.94
N GLY A 53 -3.68 8.55 8.42
CA GLY A 53 -4.07 7.63 9.49
C GLY A 53 -3.82 6.16 9.14
N ASP A 54 -4.06 5.78 7.88
CA ASP A 54 -3.82 4.41 7.39
C ASP A 54 -2.32 4.08 7.39
N ILE A 55 -1.49 5.05 7.00
CA ILE A 55 -0.02 4.91 6.97
C ILE A 55 0.54 4.75 8.38
N VAL A 56 0.10 5.61 9.32
CA VAL A 56 0.55 5.55 10.72
C VAL A 56 0.11 4.23 11.36
N ALA A 57 -1.16 3.83 11.17
CA ALA A 57 -1.67 2.57 11.71
C ALA A 57 -0.90 1.36 11.17
N ALA A 58 -0.62 1.33 9.87
CA ALA A 58 0.18 0.27 9.27
C ALA A 58 1.62 0.25 9.81
N GLY A 59 2.25 1.42 9.95
CA GLY A 59 3.62 1.54 10.50
C GLY A 59 3.71 1.05 11.94
N LEU A 60 2.76 1.43 12.80
CA LEU A 60 2.68 0.94 14.18
C LEU A 60 2.34 -0.55 14.28
N GLY A 61 1.75 -1.13 13.23
CA GLY A 61 1.39 -2.55 13.15
C GLY A 61 2.52 -3.49 12.73
N LEU A 62 3.65 -2.97 12.26
CA LEU A 62 4.83 -3.76 11.90
C LEU A 62 5.52 -4.29 13.17
N LYS A 63 5.78 -5.60 13.24
CA LYS A 63 6.38 -6.30 14.40
C LYS A 63 7.59 -7.12 13.98
#